data_AF-A0A918QVV1-F1
#
_entry.id   AF-A0A918QVV1-F1
#
_cell.length_a   1.000
_cell.length_b   1.000
_cell.length_c   1.000
_cell.angle_alpha   90.00
_cell.angle_beta   90.00
_cell.angle_gamma   90.00
#
_symmetry.space_group_name_H-M   'P 1'
#
loop_
_entity.id
_entity.type
_entity.pdbx_description
1 polymer ?
#
loop_
_entity_poly.entity_id
_entity_poly.type
_entity_poly.pdbx_seq_one_letter_code
_entity_poly.pdbx_strand_id
1 'polypeptide(L)' 'MPIYLAEYELRADDPAKRDLELVHTRCGDRLCDAEPGDHMEMLFAVLVEHAAACPL' A
#
# COMPACT_ATOMS: atom_id res chain seq x y z
N MET A 1 -15.40 6.65 -1.61
CA MET A 1 -14.51 7.20 -2.65
C MET A 1 -14.12 6.09 -3.60
N PRO A 2 -13.88 6.36 -4.90
CA PRO A 2 -13.29 5.36 -5.78
C PRO A 2 -11.87 5.01 -5.32
N ILE A 3 -11.52 3.72 -5.37
CA ILE A 3 -10.17 3.23 -5.06
C ILE A 3 -9.43 3.03 -6.38
N TYR A 4 -8.33 3.76 -6.58
CA TYR A 4 -7.48 3.61 -7.74
C TYR A 4 -6.24 2.80 -7.34
N LEU A 5 -6.20 1.51 -7.67
CA LEU A 5 -5.07 0.64 -7.33
C LEU A 5 -3.73 1.16 -7.88
N ALA A 6 -3.77 1.90 -8.99
CA ALA A 6 -2.59 2.54 -9.57
C ALA A 6 -1.95 3.62 -8.68
N GLU A 7 -2.66 4.11 -7.65
CA GLU A 7 -2.11 5.06 -6.68
C GLU A 7 -1.36 4.36 -5.54
N TYR A 8 -1.31 3.02 -5.50
CA TYR A 8 -0.67 2.26 -4.44
C TYR A 8 0.43 1.38 -4.99
N GLU A 9 1.54 1.30 -4.27
CA GLU A 9 2.74 0.60 -4.70
C GLU A 9 3.30 -0.25 -3.57
N LEU A 10 3.75 -1.46 -3.89
CA LEU A 10 4.57 -2.28 -3.01
C LEU A 10 6.04 -1.94 -3.28
N ARG A 11 6.69 -1.27 -2.34
CA ARG A 11 8.09 -0.84 -2.45
C ARG A 11 8.99 -1.65 -1.54
N ALA A 12 10.17 -2.01 -2.03
CA ALA A 12 11.26 -2.48 -1.19
C ALA A 12 12.21 -1.30 -0.92
N ASP A 13 12.14 -0.70 0.26
CA ASP A 13 12.96 0.48 0.59
C ASP A 13 14.39 0.09 1.03
N ASP A 14 14.59 -1.16 1.50
CA ASP A 14 15.89 -1.70 1.88
C ASP A 14 16.13 -3.07 1.22
N PRO A 15 17.15 -3.23 0.36
CA PRO A 15 17.47 -4.52 -0.27
C PRO A 15 17.90 -5.60 0.72
N ALA A 16 18.24 -5.25 1.97
CA ALA A 16 18.50 -6.21 3.05
C ALA A 16 17.22 -6.66 3.76
N LYS A 17 16.12 -5.89 3.66
CA LYS A 17 14.80 -6.31 4.14
C LYS A 17 14.10 -7.10 3.04
N ARG A 18 13.51 -8.24 3.42
CA ARG A 18 12.72 -9.06 2.49
C ARG A 18 11.30 -8.52 2.35
N ASP A 19 10.87 -7.74 3.32
CA ASP A 19 9.49 -7.28 3.43
C ASP A 19 9.29 -6.06 2.51
N LEU A 20 8.18 -6.07 1.80
CA LEU A 20 7.69 -4.96 0.99
C LEU A 20 6.91 -4.00 1.87
N GLU A 21 6.75 -2.76 1.43
CA GLU A 21 5.93 -1.77 2.10
C GLU A 21 4.82 -1.31 1.14
N LEU A 22 3.58 -1.34 1.59
CA LEU A 22 2.46 -0.77 0.85
C LEU A 22 2.41 0.73 1.08
N VAL A 23 2.58 1.50 0.01
CA VAL A 23 2.63 2.97 0.04
C VAL A 23 1.56 3.54 -0.87
N HIS A 24 0.82 4.55 -0.41
CA HIS A 24 -0.03 5.37 -1.28
C HIS A 24 0.81 6.50 -1.88
N THR A 25 0.99 6.47 -3.20
CA THR A 25 1.90 7.36 -3.93
C THR A 25 1.45 8.81 -4.00
N ARG A 26 0.15 9.08 -3.76
CA ARG A 26 -0.40 10.44 -3.83
C ARG A 26 -0.28 11.19 -2.50
N CYS A 27 -0.64 10.57 -1.37
CA CYS A 27 -0.42 11.20 -0.05
C CYS A 27 0.97 10.92 0.52
N GLY A 28 1.64 9.87 0.05
CA GLY A 28 2.96 9.44 0.53
C GLY A 28 2.92 8.55 1.77
N ASP A 29 1.73 8.16 2.25
CA ASP A 29 1.60 7.36 3.48
C ASP A 29 2.04 5.91 3.24
N ARG A 30 2.84 5.40 4.17
CA ARG A 30 3.11 3.98 4.33
C ARG A 30 1.98 3.36 5.14
N LEU A 31 1.25 2.43 4.53
CA LEU A 31 0.03 1.85 5.09
C LEU A 31 0.34 0.61 5.92
N CYS A 32 1.15 -0.30 5.39
CA CYS A 32 1.54 -1.51 6.10
C CYS A 32 2.83 -2.10 5.52
N ASP A 33 3.46 -2.97 6.31
CA ASP A 33 4.43 -3.93 5.80
C ASP A 33 3.70 -5.08 5.10
N ALA A 34 4.31 -5.64 4.07
CA ALA A 34 3.80 -6.70 3.23
C ALA A 34 4.89 -7.77 3.08
N GLU A 35 4.52 -9.03 3.20
CA GLU A 35 5.45 -10.14 3.10
C GLU A 35 5.77 -10.49 1.64
N PRO A 36 6.89 -11.20 1.38
CA PRO A 36 7.15 -11.77 0.06
C PRO A 36 6.00 -12.67 -0.39
N GLY A 37 5.33 -12.30 -1.49
CA GLY A 37 4.15 -13.00 -2.01
C GLY A 37 2.83 -12.34 -1.66
N ASP A 38 2.84 -11.25 -0.90
CA ASP A 38 1.67 -10.42 -0.75
C ASP A 38 1.29 -9.75 -2.07
N HIS A 39 -0.02 -9.70 -2.30
CA HIS A 39 -0.61 -9.13 -3.50
C HIS A 39 -1.67 -8.11 -3.09
N MET A 40 -1.87 -7.10 -3.94
CA MET A 40 -2.79 -5.98 -3.70
C MET A 40 -4.21 -6.43 -3.34
N GLU A 41 -4.66 -7.57 -3.86
CA GLU A 41 -5.97 -8.17 -3.56
C GLU A 41 -6.09 -8.59 -2.09
N MET A 42 -5.02 -9.13 -1.50
CA MET A 42 -4.98 -9.53 -0.09
C MET A 42 -4.93 -8.30 0.83
N LEU A 43 -4.32 -7.22 0.36
CA LEU A 43 -4.22 -5.94 1.06
C LEU A 43 -5.42 -5.01 0.82
N PHE A 44 -6.44 -5.47 0.08
CA PHE A 44 -7.55 -4.62 -0.35
C PHE A 44 -8.30 -3.97 0.82
N ALA A 45 -8.42 -4.66 1.96
CA ALA A 45 -9.04 -4.08 3.15
C ALA A 45 -8.30 -2.83 3.66
N VAL A 46 -6.97 -2.86 3.66
CA VAL A 46 -6.11 -1.73 4.03
C VAL A 46 -6.30 -0.57 3.05
N LEU A 47 -6.40 -0.88 1.75
CA LEU A 47 -6.65 0.12 0.71
C LEU A 47 -8.01 0.80 0.87
N VAL A 48 -9.04 0.04 1.21
CA VAL A 48 -10.40 0.57 1.45
C VAL A 48 -10.43 1.48 2.67
N GLU A 49 -9.80 1.06 3.76
CA GLU A 49 -9.70 1.85 4.99
C GLU A 49 -8.93 3.15 4.74
N HIS A 50 -7.76 3.07 4.09
CA HIS A 50 -7.00 4.25 3.72
C HIS A 50 -7.79 5.18 2.79
N ALA A 51 -8.41 4.66 1.74
CA ALA A 51 -9.17 5.49 0.80
C ALA A 51 -10.38 6.20 1.45
N ALA A 52 -10.88 5.72 2.60
CA ALA A 52 -11.93 6.39 3.36
C ALA A 52 -11.40 7.53 4.25
N ALA A 53 -10.15 7.42 4.70
CA ALA A 53 -9.50 8.40 5.59
C ALA A 53 -8.57 9.37 4.86
N CYS A 54 -8.07 9.00 3.68
CA CYS A 54 -7.10 9.76 2.90
C CYS A 54 -7.76 11.08 2.45
N PRO A 55 -7.21 12.24 2.84
CA PRO A 55 -7.68 13.52 2.37
C PRO A 55 -7.24 13.70 0.91
N LEU A 56 -8.07 13.29 -0.04
CA LEU A 56 -7.86 13.56 -1.47
C LEU A 56 -8.12 15.02 -1.83
#